data_AF-R5S5G5-F1
#
_entry.id   AF-R5S5G5-F1
#
_cell.length_a   1.000
_cell.length_b   1.000
_cell.length_c   1.000
_cell.angle_alpha   90.00
_cell.angle_beta   90.00
_cell.angle_gamma   90.00
#
_symmetry.space_group_name_H-M   'P 1'
#
loop_
_entity.id
_entity.type
_entity.pdbx_description
1 polymer ?
#
loop_
_entity_poly.entity_id
_entity_poly.type
_entity_poly.pdbx_seq_one_letter_code
_entity_poly.pdbx_strand_id
1 'polypeptide(L)'
;MKKRLLLFLCIFTLLLSTAAQAEDVTAADVPAPAPSAEKADTLSPFARTRSYDGRFADVDASAWYHDAVAALYEYGLTEGVSSSAYAPEGSVTIAELVTFAARLHALERGAAIPAAAAGEAWYQPYVRYLKAEKCLGDELDGHYPEAATRAQTAGVLASALSAECYDERNAEAVTVGYASHRRITDVDDYTPYQSDILRLYKWGIVGGVDEDGSFHPNDTLKRSELAALVVRMVEPSARLTLSWQSLSYRSAVGTAWGDLIAAPAEVSTAPAADDANAIDALIRKMLHDGADSITLQYDRALTNEGVAKLTRAFTVGVKRHCEQMYNSTSCRSYSSGKVLLTFSSTACDSAQLKKYREETLARAILVHDALWESGYLTGDMTQYELARAYYVWLCNNCVYDEGTVSSSSLSHLAYSALVDGVAVCDGYTGAYDLLLRLEGIECTALMNADHIWTVAELDGKTYHIDTTWGDQGTRVDMSFFGMTEAQSRAKHAW
;
A
#
# COMPACT_ATOMS: atom_id res chain seq x y z
N MET A 1 -19.88 -32.75 19.25
CA MET A 1 -18.69 -32.92 20.14
C MET A 1 -17.43 -33.21 19.31
N LYS A 2 -16.77 -32.17 18.79
CA LYS A 2 -15.42 -32.29 18.21
C LYS A 2 -14.42 -32.42 19.38
N LYS A 3 -13.79 -33.59 19.58
CA LYS A 3 -12.56 -33.70 20.39
C LYS A 3 -11.38 -33.64 19.43
N ARG A 4 -10.69 -32.51 19.33
CA ARG A 4 -9.42 -32.40 18.59
C ARG A 4 -8.30 -32.19 19.60
N LEU A 5 -7.33 -33.10 19.56
CA LEU A 5 -6.20 -33.22 20.48
C LEU A 5 -5.19 -32.11 20.13
N LEU A 6 -4.99 -31.13 21.02
CA LEU A 6 -3.90 -30.16 20.87
C LEU A 6 -2.56 -30.88 21.07
N LEU A 7 -1.73 -30.93 20.02
CA LEU A 7 -0.35 -31.35 20.11
C LEU A 7 0.53 -30.09 20.17
N PHE A 8 0.87 -29.66 21.38
CA PHE A 8 1.91 -28.65 21.62
C PHE A 8 3.29 -29.30 21.39
N LEU A 9 3.99 -28.92 20.32
CA LEU A 9 5.41 -29.24 20.18
C LEU A 9 6.23 -27.99 20.55
N CYS A 10 6.76 -28.01 21.77
CA CYS A 10 7.78 -27.08 22.23
C CYS A 10 9.11 -27.41 21.53
N ILE A 11 9.67 -26.46 20.78
CA ILE A 11 11.10 -26.46 20.44
C ILE A 11 11.64 -25.07 20.79
N PHE A 12 12.21 -24.97 21.99
CA PHE A 12 13.02 -23.84 22.42
C PHE A 12 14.44 -24.40 22.62
N THR A 13 15.37 -24.03 21.75
CA THR A 13 16.79 -24.34 21.95
C THR A 13 17.62 -23.09 21.69
N LEU A 14 18.12 -22.56 22.81
CA LEU A 14 19.33 -21.77 23.05
C LEU A 14 20.15 -21.30 21.84
N LEU A 15 20.39 -19.99 21.77
CA LEU A 15 21.67 -19.44 21.34
C LEU A 15 22.12 -18.37 22.34
N LEU A 16 23.13 -18.73 23.14
CA LEU A 16 23.87 -17.81 24.00
C LEU A 16 24.87 -17.00 23.16
N SER A 17 24.81 -15.69 23.35
CA SER A 17 25.92 -14.72 23.48
C SER A 17 27.29 -15.09 22.87
N THR A 18 27.74 -14.28 21.91
CA THR A 18 29.10 -13.72 21.96
C THR A 18 29.04 -12.25 21.55
N ALA A 19 29.32 -11.37 22.52
CA ALA A 19 29.70 -9.99 22.27
C ALA A 19 31.19 -9.99 21.89
N ALA A 20 31.52 -9.40 20.74
CA ALA A 20 32.90 -9.11 20.37
C ALA A 20 33.01 -7.61 20.05
N GLN A 21 33.89 -7.01 20.84
CA GLN A 21 34.34 -5.62 20.93
C GLN A 21 34.38 -4.82 19.62
N ALA A 22 33.92 -3.57 19.74
CA ALA A 22 34.31 -2.45 18.90
C ALA A 22 35.79 -2.12 19.12
N GLU A 23 36.55 -2.01 18.03
CA GLU A 23 37.84 -1.32 18.01
C GLU A 23 37.71 -0.04 17.18
N ASP A 24 38.04 1.05 17.85
CA ASP A 24 38.22 2.41 17.35
C ASP A 24 39.55 2.46 16.58
N VAL A 25 39.51 2.80 15.28
CA VAL A 25 40.73 3.09 14.49
C VAL A 25 40.63 4.49 13.91
N THR A 26 41.49 5.32 14.46
CA THR A 26 41.76 6.72 14.15
C THR A 26 42.07 6.97 12.67
N ALA A 27 41.54 8.09 12.16
CA ALA A 27 41.81 8.65 10.86
C ALA A 27 43.31 8.92 10.60
N ALA A 28 43.81 8.47 9.45
CA ALA A 28 45.06 8.92 8.86
C ALA A 28 44.90 9.02 7.33
N ASP A 29 45.31 10.17 6.79
CA ASP A 29 45.32 10.56 5.38
C ASP A 29 45.92 9.51 4.43
N VAL A 30 45.18 9.15 3.38
CA VAL A 30 45.70 8.46 2.19
C VAL A 30 45.21 9.20 0.94
N PRO A 31 46.10 9.60 0.01
CA PRO A 31 45.73 10.41 -1.14
C PRO A 31 44.85 9.61 -2.12
N ALA A 32 43.83 10.28 -2.66
CA ALA A 32 42.86 9.71 -3.59
C ALA A 32 43.55 9.08 -4.81
N PRO A 33 43.21 7.83 -5.19
CA PRO A 33 43.65 7.28 -6.47
C PRO A 33 42.86 7.92 -7.61
N ALA A 34 43.57 8.26 -8.68
CA ALA A 34 43.02 8.79 -9.92
C ALA A 34 41.91 7.88 -10.51
N PRO A 35 40.92 8.44 -11.23
CA PRO A 35 39.83 7.66 -11.80
C PRO A 35 40.40 6.66 -12.81
N SER A 36 40.28 5.37 -12.47
CA SER A 36 40.58 4.28 -13.38
C SER A 36 39.46 4.17 -14.40
N ALA A 37 39.82 4.20 -15.68
CA ALA A 37 38.92 4.04 -16.82
C ALA A 37 37.91 2.92 -16.59
N GLU A 38 36.62 3.25 -16.72
CA GLU A 38 35.51 2.31 -16.67
C GLU A 38 35.70 1.21 -17.72
N LYS A 39 35.51 -0.04 -17.28
CA LYS A 39 35.29 -1.17 -18.16
C LYS A 39 34.09 -0.85 -19.05
N ALA A 40 34.30 -0.86 -20.37
CA ALA A 40 33.23 -0.83 -21.35
C ALA A 40 32.17 -1.90 -21.04
N ASP A 41 30.93 -1.46 -20.87
CA ASP A 41 29.76 -2.27 -20.58
C ASP A 41 29.36 -3.06 -21.85
N THR A 42 29.75 -4.33 -21.93
CA THR A 42 29.68 -5.16 -23.15
C THR A 42 28.26 -5.64 -23.52
N LEU A 43 27.20 -5.09 -22.91
CA LEU A 43 25.80 -5.49 -23.13
C LEU A 43 24.91 -4.40 -23.75
N SER A 44 25.36 -3.15 -23.83
CA SER A 44 24.54 -2.07 -24.40
C SER A 44 24.70 -2.03 -25.93
N PRO A 45 23.61 -2.10 -26.74
CA PRO A 45 23.68 -1.88 -28.18
C PRO A 45 23.98 -0.41 -28.54
N PHE A 46 24.03 0.47 -27.54
CA PHE A 46 24.16 1.91 -27.71
C PHE A 46 25.62 2.36 -27.59
N ALA A 47 26.08 3.15 -28.55
CA ALA A 47 27.42 3.75 -28.54
C ALA A 47 27.33 5.27 -28.52
N ARG A 48 28.17 5.92 -27.70
CA ARG A 48 28.36 7.37 -27.72
C ARG A 48 29.09 7.75 -29.01
N THR A 49 28.55 8.72 -29.75
CA THR A 49 29.07 9.17 -31.05
C THR A 49 29.60 10.60 -31.03
N ARG A 50 29.36 11.33 -29.94
CA ARG A 50 29.77 12.74 -29.74
C ARG A 50 30.48 12.90 -28.39
N SER A 51 31.06 14.07 -28.18
CA SER A 51 31.65 14.51 -26.91
C SER A 51 30.91 15.75 -26.42
N TYR A 52 30.55 15.78 -25.14
CA TYR A 52 29.95 16.97 -24.54
C TYR A 52 31.02 17.95 -24.04
N ASP A 53 30.86 19.23 -24.39
CA ASP A 53 31.81 20.32 -24.11
C ASP A 53 31.25 21.37 -23.13
N GLY A 54 30.12 21.07 -22.47
CA GLY A 54 29.44 22.02 -21.58
C GLY A 54 28.68 23.13 -22.33
N ARG A 55 28.31 22.91 -23.60
CA ARG A 55 27.66 23.94 -24.44
C ARG A 55 26.33 24.48 -23.96
N PHE A 56 25.62 23.78 -23.07
CA PHE A 56 24.33 24.26 -22.56
C PHE A 56 24.56 25.15 -21.35
N ALA A 57 24.38 26.46 -21.53
CA ALA A 57 24.68 27.46 -20.50
C ALA A 57 23.72 27.40 -19.29
N ASP A 58 22.58 26.75 -19.45
CA ASP A 58 21.53 26.56 -18.43
C ASP A 58 21.59 25.19 -17.74
N VAL A 59 22.69 24.46 -17.93
CA VAL A 59 22.96 23.17 -17.25
C VAL A 59 24.18 23.36 -16.35
N ASP A 60 23.94 23.53 -15.06
CA ASP A 60 25.00 23.66 -14.06
C ASP A 60 25.74 22.33 -13.88
N ALA A 61 27.08 22.37 -13.82
CA ALA A 61 27.92 21.17 -13.67
C ALA A 61 27.70 20.40 -12.35
N SER A 62 27.12 21.05 -11.35
CA SER A 62 26.75 20.44 -10.07
C SER A 62 25.30 19.96 -10.01
N ALA A 63 24.50 20.21 -11.05
CA ALA A 63 23.11 19.77 -11.09
C ALA A 63 23.03 18.25 -11.18
N TRP A 64 22.08 17.65 -10.46
CA TRP A 64 21.87 16.19 -10.43
C TRP A 64 21.58 15.58 -11.81
N TYR A 65 21.10 16.39 -12.77
CA TYR A 65 20.80 15.98 -14.14
C TYR A 65 21.92 16.30 -15.14
N HIS A 66 23.03 16.92 -14.74
CA HIS A 66 24.11 17.33 -15.64
C HIS A 66 24.62 16.16 -16.49
N ASP A 67 25.00 15.07 -15.81
CA ASP A 67 25.59 13.91 -16.49
C ASP A 67 24.58 13.22 -17.39
N ALA A 68 23.30 13.22 -17.01
CA ALA A 68 22.25 12.68 -17.85
C ALA A 68 22.08 13.50 -19.14
N VAL A 69 22.08 14.83 -19.04
CA VAL A 69 21.99 15.71 -20.21
C VAL A 69 23.22 15.57 -21.12
N ALA A 70 24.41 15.49 -20.53
CA ALA A 70 25.66 15.24 -21.25
C ALA A 70 25.59 13.91 -22.02
N ALA A 71 25.20 12.82 -21.35
CA ALA A 71 25.06 11.50 -21.96
C ALA A 71 24.06 11.52 -23.13
N LEU A 72 22.88 12.13 -22.96
CA LEU A 72 21.91 12.25 -24.06
C LEU A 72 22.49 12.98 -25.28
N TYR A 73 23.30 14.00 -25.07
CA TYR A 73 23.98 14.69 -26.16
C TYR A 73 25.00 13.79 -26.83
N GLU A 74 25.79 13.04 -26.05
CA GLU A 74 26.83 12.14 -26.54
C GLU A 74 26.28 10.95 -27.34
N TYR A 75 25.11 10.43 -26.96
CA TYR A 75 24.35 9.45 -27.73
C TYR A 75 23.62 10.05 -28.95
N GLY A 76 23.61 11.37 -29.10
CA GLY A 76 22.89 12.05 -30.18
C GLY A 76 21.36 12.05 -30.01
N LEU A 77 20.88 11.81 -28.79
CA LEU A 77 19.46 11.80 -28.46
C LEU A 77 18.90 13.22 -28.30
N THR A 78 19.75 14.21 -27.97
CA THR A 78 19.35 15.62 -27.85
C THR A 78 20.29 16.59 -28.55
N GLU A 79 19.73 17.72 -29.00
CA GLU A 79 20.46 18.90 -29.50
C GLU A 79 20.24 20.14 -28.60
N GLY A 80 19.48 19.99 -27.50
CA GLY A 80 18.94 21.11 -26.73
C GLY A 80 17.72 21.76 -27.40
N VAL A 81 17.17 22.78 -26.74
CA VAL A 81 16.12 23.64 -27.34
C VAL A 81 16.72 24.72 -28.24
N SER A 82 18.03 24.95 -28.09
CA SER A 82 18.87 25.75 -28.97
C SER A 82 20.31 25.23 -28.91
N SER A 83 21.18 25.79 -29.74
CA SER A 83 22.61 25.41 -29.76
C SER A 83 23.36 25.65 -28.44
N SER A 84 22.79 26.41 -27.51
CA SER A 84 23.41 26.77 -26.22
C SER A 84 22.49 26.65 -25.01
N ALA A 85 21.30 26.04 -25.14
CA ALA A 85 20.36 25.86 -24.03
C ALA A 85 19.63 24.53 -24.10
N TYR A 86 19.43 23.88 -22.95
CA TYR A 86 18.71 22.62 -22.80
C TYR A 86 17.29 22.79 -22.25
N ALA A 87 17.05 23.83 -21.44
CA ALA A 87 15.83 24.12 -20.68
C ALA A 87 15.44 23.02 -19.67
N PRO A 88 16.29 22.69 -18.67
CA PRO A 88 16.06 21.53 -17.77
C PRO A 88 14.74 21.60 -16.99
N GLU A 89 14.30 22.79 -16.59
CA GLU A 89 13.05 22.98 -15.83
C GLU A 89 11.80 23.12 -16.72
N GLY A 90 11.96 23.09 -18.04
CA GLY A 90 10.84 23.19 -18.98
C GLY A 90 9.99 21.92 -19.01
N SER A 91 8.68 22.07 -19.20
CA SER A 91 7.79 20.93 -19.44
C SER A 91 8.09 20.29 -20.79
N VAL A 92 8.06 18.97 -20.84
CA VAL A 92 8.21 18.19 -22.08
C VAL A 92 6.89 18.17 -22.85
N THR A 93 6.93 18.43 -24.16
CA THR A 93 5.77 18.22 -25.05
C THR A 93 5.71 16.80 -25.59
N ILE A 94 4.52 16.34 -26.00
CA ILE A 94 4.35 15.02 -26.63
C ILE A 94 5.22 14.88 -27.90
N ALA A 95 5.37 15.96 -28.68
CA ALA A 95 6.27 16.01 -29.84
C ALA A 95 7.73 15.72 -29.48
N GLU A 96 8.22 16.30 -28.39
CA GLU A 96 9.58 16.07 -27.91
C GLU A 96 9.77 14.66 -27.36
N LEU A 97 8.81 14.17 -26.57
CA LEU A 97 8.79 12.80 -26.06
C LEU A 97 8.89 11.78 -27.20
N VAL A 98 8.04 11.91 -28.23
CA VAL A 98 8.07 11.05 -29.43
C VAL A 98 9.39 11.16 -30.17
N THR A 99 9.99 12.35 -30.21
CA THR A 99 11.31 12.55 -30.84
C THR A 99 12.42 11.80 -30.08
N PHE A 100 12.42 11.84 -28.75
CA PHE A 100 13.35 11.05 -27.94
C PHE A 100 13.17 9.55 -28.17
N ALA A 101 11.93 9.05 -28.10
CA ALA A 101 11.63 7.65 -28.34
C ALA A 101 12.03 7.17 -29.75
N ALA A 102 11.77 7.99 -30.78
CA ALA A 102 12.15 7.69 -32.15
C ALA A 102 13.67 7.61 -32.32
N ARG A 103 14.42 8.55 -31.75
CA ARG A 103 15.89 8.52 -31.78
C ARG A 103 16.44 7.34 -31.02
N LEU A 104 15.84 7.01 -29.88
CA LEU A 104 16.20 5.84 -29.07
C LEU A 104 16.02 4.54 -29.86
N HIS A 105 14.85 4.32 -30.46
CA HIS A 105 14.58 3.15 -31.31
C HIS A 105 15.50 3.11 -32.53
N ALA A 106 15.70 4.25 -33.20
CA ALA A 106 16.60 4.33 -34.35
C ALA A 106 18.05 4.01 -34.00
N LEU A 107 18.51 4.45 -32.82
CA LEU A 107 19.85 4.14 -32.31
C LEU A 107 20.01 2.63 -32.05
N GLU A 108 19.00 1.97 -31.46
CA GLU A 108 18.99 0.51 -31.27
C GLU A 108 19.07 -0.25 -32.60
N ARG A 109 18.30 0.20 -33.60
CA ARG A 109 18.18 -0.49 -34.90
C ARG A 109 19.27 -0.12 -35.90
N GLY A 110 20.11 0.87 -35.60
CA GLY A 110 21.02 1.48 -36.58
C GLY A 110 20.28 2.13 -37.77
N ALA A 111 19.07 2.63 -37.53
CA ALA A 111 18.23 3.26 -38.54
C ALA A 111 18.49 4.77 -38.63
N ALA A 112 18.17 5.37 -39.77
CA ALA A 112 18.23 6.81 -39.97
C ALA A 112 16.80 7.37 -40.15
N ILE A 113 16.48 8.43 -39.41
CA ILE A 113 15.22 9.15 -39.54
C ILE A 113 15.46 10.36 -40.47
N PRO A 114 14.72 10.49 -41.58
CA PRO A 114 14.89 11.61 -42.50
C PRO A 114 14.47 12.93 -41.84
N ALA A 115 15.05 14.04 -42.31
CA ALA A 115 14.62 15.38 -41.91
C ALA A 115 13.18 15.68 -42.37
N ALA A 116 12.52 16.61 -41.68
CA ALA A 116 11.18 17.07 -42.03
C ALA A 116 11.16 17.71 -43.43
N ALA A 117 10.12 17.42 -44.20
CA ALA A 117 9.92 18.06 -45.50
C ALA A 117 9.62 19.57 -45.32
N ALA A 118 9.85 20.36 -46.37
CA ALA A 118 9.54 21.78 -46.33
C ALA A 118 8.05 22.02 -46.03
N GLY A 119 7.76 22.78 -44.96
CA GLY A 119 6.39 23.06 -44.51
C GLY A 119 5.77 22.00 -43.60
N GLU A 120 6.45 20.88 -43.35
CA GLU A 120 6.06 19.86 -42.38
C GLU A 120 6.48 20.29 -40.96
N ALA A 121 5.69 19.92 -39.94
CA ALA A 121 6.10 20.15 -38.56
C ALA A 121 7.35 19.31 -38.22
N TRP A 122 8.28 19.89 -37.46
CA TRP A 122 9.62 19.32 -37.23
C TRP A 122 9.61 17.91 -36.62
N TYR A 123 8.57 17.55 -35.87
CA TYR A 123 8.44 16.26 -35.19
C TYR A 123 7.81 15.15 -36.04
N GLN A 124 7.20 15.48 -37.19
CA GLN A 124 6.44 14.53 -38.01
C GLN A 124 7.26 13.34 -38.54
N PRO A 125 8.53 13.49 -38.95
CA PRO A 125 9.33 12.33 -39.34
C PRO A 125 9.49 11.29 -38.21
N TYR A 126 9.57 11.74 -36.96
CA TYR A 126 9.71 10.87 -35.79
C TYR A 126 8.41 10.13 -35.47
N VAL A 127 7.27 10.83 -35.56
CA VAL A 127 5.93 10.22 -35.45
C VAL A 127 5.76 9.15 -36.53
N ARG A 128 6.01 9.51 -37.79
CA ARG A 128 5.90 8.59 -38.93
C ARG A 128 6.81 7.38 -38.76
N TYR A 129 8.03 7.59 -38.27
CA TYR A 129 8.98 6.52 -38.00
C TYR A 129 8.45 5.54 -36.94
N LEU A 130 8.08 6.02 -35.74
CA LEU A 130 7.58 5.12 -34.68
C LEU A 130 6.28 4.40 -35.07
N LYS A 131 5.38 5.04 -35.82
CA LYS A 131 4.17 4.38 -36.35
C LYS A 131 4.52 3.26 -37.32
N ALA A 132 5.50 3.47 -38.21
CA ALA A 132 5.95 2.44 -39.15
C ALA A 132 6.58 1.23 -38.44
N GLU A 133 7.31 1.48 -37.34
CA GLU A 133 7.90 0.45 -36.47
C GLU A 133 6.89 -0.16 -35.48
N LYS A 134 5.64 0.33 -35.46
CA LYS A 134 4.56 -0.08 -34.54
C LYS A 134 4.87 0.16 -33.05
N CYS A 135 5.71 1.16 -32.79
CA CYS A 135 6.05 1.64 -31.45
C CYS A 135 5.17 2.82 -31.00
N LEU A 136 4.30 3.33 -31.87
CA LEU A 136 3.35 4.40 -31.59
C LEU A 136 2.03 4.14 -32.31
N GLY A 137 0.91 4.26 -31.60
CA GLY A 137 -0.44 4.18 -32.16
C GLY A 137 -0.98 5.55 -32.59
N ASP A 138 -2.30 5.67 -32.65
CA ASP A 138 -3.00 6.89 -33.09
C ASP A 138 -3.53 7.74 -31.90
N GLU A 139 -3.33 7.29 -30.67
CA GLU A 139 -3.91 7.89 -29.46
C GLU A 139 -3.42 9.31 -29.17
N LEU A 140 -2.24 9.68 -29.69
CA LEU A 140 -1.62 10.99 -29.50
C LEU A 140 -1.79 11.93 -30.70
N ASP A 141 -2.50 11.50 -31.75
CA ASP A 141 -2.70 12.32 -32.94
C ASP A 141 -3.46 13.61 -32.63
N GLY A 142 -2.93 14.73 -33.12
CA GLY A 142 -3.49 16.06 -32.88
C GLY A 142 -3.03 16.72 -31.57
N HIS A 143 -2.46 15.96 -30.64
CA HIS A 143 -2.06 16.45 -29.31
C HIS A 143 -0.55 16.70 -29.16
N TYR A 144 0.25 16.46 -30.20
CA TYR A 144 1.71 16.61 -30.16
C TYR A 144 2.27 17.92 -29.53
N PRO A 145 1.65 19.10 -29.71
CA PRO A 145 2.14 20.33 -29.07
C PRO A 145 1.86 20.44 -27.56
N GLU A 146 1.01 19.58 -27.00
CA GLU A 146 0.63 19.62 -25.58
C GLU A 146 1.71 19.03 -24.68
N ALA A 147 1.67 19.38 -23.39
CA ALA A 147 2.57 18.81 -22.39
C ALA A 147 2.28 17.31 -22.20
N ALA A 148 3.33 16.49 -22.19
CA ALA A 148 3.20 15.05 -21.97
C ALA A 148 2.99 14.74 -20.48
N THR A 149 2.03 13.87 -20.19
CA THR A 149 1.88 13.32 -18.84
C THR A 149 2.92 12.21 -18.57
N ARG A 150 3.10 11.86 -17.30
CA ARG A 150 3.93 10.75 -16.87
C ARG A 150 3.44 9.41 -17.42
N ALA A 151 2.12 9.19 -17.45
CA ALA A 151 1.54 7.99 -18.05
C ALA A 151 1.82 7.89 -19.57
N GLN A 152 1.63 8.98 -20.32
CA GLN A 152 1.97 9.03 -21.75
C GLN A 152 3.47 8.81 -21.98
N THR A 153 4.31 9.38 -21.12
CA THR A 153 5.77 9.15 -21.14
C THR A 153 6.08 7.67 -20.96
N ALA A 154 5.40 6.98 -20.03
CA ALA A 154 5.61 5.55 -19.80
C ALA A 154 5.26 4.72 -21.04
N GLY A 155 4.08 4.93 -21.62
CA GLY A 155 3.63 4.21 -22.80
C GLY A 155 4.55 4.40 -24.01
N VAL A 156 4.97 5.63 -24.27
CA VAL A 156 5.84 5.95 -25.42
C VAL A 156 7.25 5.41 -25.22
N LEU A 157 7.84 5.53 -24.02
CA LEU A 157 9.19 5.03 -23.76
C LEU A 157 9.25 3.49 -23.68
N ALA A 158 8.27 2.85 -23.04
CA ALA A 158 8.23 1.39 -22.94
C ALA A 158 8.09 0.70 -24.30
N SER A 159 7.46 1.37 -25.26
CA SER A 159 7.29 0.90 -26.63
C SER A 159 8.50 1.20 -27.53
N ALA A 160 9.43 2.05 -27.09
CA ALA A 160 10.52 2.56 -27.92
C ALA A 160 11.69 1.57 -28.11
N LEU A 161 11.79 0.50 -27.32
CA LEU A 161 12.90 -0.44 -27.39
C LEU A 161 12.42 -1.88 -27.21
N SER A 162 13.18 -2.82 -27.77
CA SER A 162 12.89 -4.24 -27.61
C SER A 162 13.02 -4.70 -26.15
N ALA A 163 12.09 -5.54 -25.69
CA ALA A 163 12.06 -6.00 -24.30
C ALA A 163 13.32 -6.82 -23.94
N GLU A 164 13.95 -7.43 -24.95
CA GLU A 164 15.18 -8.19 -24.83
C GLU A 164 16.40 -7.35 -24.39
N CYS A 165 16.31 -6.01 -24.48
CA CYS A 165 17.35 -5.09 -23.99
C CYS A 165 17.35 -4.88 -22.46
N TYR A 166 16.40 -5.49 -21.74
CA TYR A 166 16.16 -5.22 -20.32
C TYR A 166 16.08 -6.49 -19.48
N ASP A 167 16.84 -6.51 -18.39
CA ASP A 167 16.60 -7.39 -17.25
C ASP A 167 15.45 -6.83 -16.39
N GLU A 168 14.50 -7.68 -16.02
CA GLU A 168 13.47 -7.30 -15.04
C GLU A 168 14.00 -7.42 -13.60
N ARG A 169 15.06 -6.67 -13.28
CA ARG A 169 15.71 -6.71 -11.95
C ARG A 169 14.79 -6.45 -10.77
N ASN A 170 13.73 -5.67 -10.98
CA ASN A 170 12.76 -5.36 -9.93
C ASN A 170 11.46 -6.16 -10.08
N ALA A 171 11.43 -7.23 -10.90
CA ALA A 171 10.22 -8.02 -11.19
C ALA A 171 9.47 -8.44 -9.92
N GLU A 172 10.18 -9.05 -8.97
CA GLU A 172 9.62 -9.56 -7.72
C GLU A 172 9.10 -8.40 -6.86
N ALA A 173 9.95 -7.41 -6.56
CA ALA A 173 9.60 -6.26 -5.74
C ALA A 173 8.38 -5.50 -6.28
N VAL A 174 8.31 -5.31 -7.59
CA VAL A 174 7.19 -4.61 -8.24
C VAL A 174 5.93 -5.45 -8.23
N THR A 175 6.03 -6.74 -8.55
CA THR A 175 4.85 -7.63 -8.57
C THR A 175 4.24 -7.73 -7.17
N VAL A 176 5.07 -7.94 -6.16
CA VAL A 176 4.66 -8.06 -4.76
C VAL A 176 4.16 -6.73 -4.20
N GLY A 177 4.91 -5.64 -4.40
CA GLY A 177 4.54 -4.31 -3.91
C GLY A 177 3.23 -3.80 -4.51
N TYR A 178 3.03 -4.03 -5.81
CA TYR A 178 1.81 -3.64 -6.52
C TYR A 178 0.61 -4.50 -6.12
N ALA A 179 0.76 -5.84 -6.11
CA ALA A 179 -0.34 -6.76 -5.78
C ALA A 179 -0.81 -6.63 -4.32
N SER A 180 0.08 -6.24 -3.40
CA SER A 180 -0.27 -6.00 -1.99
C SER A 180 -0.88 -4.61 -1.73
N HIS A 181 -0.99 -3.74 -2.75
CA HIS A 181 -1.38 -2.34 -2.61
C HIS A 181 -0.52 -1.56 -1.59
N ARG A 182 0.75 -1.92 -1.45
CA ARG A 182 1.72 -1.23 -0.58
C ARG A 182 2.71 -0.36 -1.34
N ARG A 183 2.84 -0.55 -2.66
CA ARG A 183 3.68 0.26 -3.55
C ARG A 183 2.91 0.60 -4.81
N ILE A 184 3.21 1.77 -5.41
CA ILE A 184 2.58 2.24 -6.65
C ILE A 184 1.04 2.28 -6.50
N THR A 185 0.55 2.77 -5.37
CA THR A 185 -0.86 2.69 -4.98
C THR A 185 -1.78 3.60 -5.79
N ASP A 186 -1.19 4.53 -6.54
CA ASP A 186 -1.86 5.51 -7.40
C ASP A 186 -1.99 5.07 -8.86
N VAL A 187 -1.64 3.80 -9.15
CA VAL A 187 -1.85 3.14 -10.44
C VAL A 187 -2.79 1.97 -10.21
N ASP A 188 -3.85 1.91 -11.01
CA ASP A 188 -4.88 0.86 -10.96
C ASP A 188 -5.18 0.29 -12.36
N ASP A 189 -6.13 -0.63 -12.45
CA ASP A 189 -6.55 -1.28 -13.70
C ASP A 189 -7.20 -0.31 -14.71
N TYR A 190 -7.57 0.90 -14.29
CA TYR A 190 -8.15 1.93 -15.14
C TYR A 190 -7.13 3.00 -15.55
N THR A 191 -5.93 2.97 -14.96
CA THR A 191 -4.87 3.92 -15.23
C THR A 191 -4.32 3.70 -16.64
N PRO A 192 -4.32 4.73 -17.52
CA PRO A 192 -3.75 4.61 -18.85
C PRO A 192 -2.29 4.15 -18.79
N TYR A 193 -1.92 3.22 -19.68
CA TYR A 193 -0.56 2.67 -19.76
C TYR A 193 -0.09 1.90 -18.50
N GLN A 194 -1.00 1.41 -17.65
CA GLN A 194 -0.70 0.63 -16.44
C GLN A 194 0.41 -0.42 -16.65
N SER A 195 0.27 -1.28 -17.67
CA SER A 195 1.23 -2.36 -17.93
C SER A 195 2.63 -1.83 -18.29
N ASP A 196 2.70 -0.73 -19.03
CA ASP A 196 3.95 -0.08 -19.42
C ASP A 196 4.59 0.65 -18.24
N ILE A 197 3.79 1.29 -17.38
CA ILE A 197 4.25 1.88 -16.11
C ILE A 197 4.93 0.80 -15.27
N LEU A 198 4.24 -0.31 -14.99
CA LEU A 198 4.79 -1.41 -14.18
C LEU A 198 6.06 -1.99 -14.83
N ARG A 199 6.10 -2.09 -16.16
CA ARG A 199 7.29 -2.55 -16.90
C ARG A 199 8.49 -1.63 -16.68
N LEU A 200 8.30 -0.30 -16.70
CA LEU A 200 9.39 0.65 -16.43
C LEU A 200 9.93 0.55 -14.99
N TYR A 201 9.10 0.25 -14.00
CA TYR A 201 9.59 -0.07 -12.64
C TYR A 201 10.40 -1.36 -12.63
N LYS A 202 9.90 -2.42 -13.28
CA LYS A 202 10.58 -3.73 -13.35
C LYS A 202 11.97 -3.63 -13.98
N TRP A 203 12.11 -2.80 -15.01
CA TRP A 203 13.38 -2.53 -15.69
C TRP A 203 14.30 -1.56 -14.94
N GLY A 204 13.83 -0.92 -13.86
CA GLY A 204 14.62 0.05 -13.10
C GLY A 204 14.74 1.42 -13.77
N ILE A 205 13.81 1.78 -14.66
CA ILE A 205 13.79 3.09 -15.32
C ILE A 205 13.15 4.14 -14.41
N VAL A 206 12.09 3.73 -13.68
CA VAL A 206 11.34 4.56 -12.74
C VAL A 206 11.39 3.92 -11.35
N GLY A 207 11.42 4.76 -10.30
CA GLY A 207 11.33 4.32 -8.90
C GLY A 207 10.23 5.00 -8.08
N GLY A 208 9.45 5.89 -8.69
CA GLY A 208 8.44 6.72 -8.03
C GLY A 208 8.97 8.07 -7.55
N VAL A 209 8.06 8.88 -7.01
CA VAL A 209 8.36 10.24 -6.50
C VAL A 209 8.53 10.31 -4.98
N ASP A 210 8.20 9.22 -4.29
CA ASP A 210 8.26 9.07 -2.84
C ASP A 210 8.74 7.66 -2.44
N GLU A 211 8.76 7.39 -1.14
CA GLU A 211 9.18 6.08 -0.60
C GLU A 211 8.23 4.95 -1.02
N ASP A 212 6.94 5.24 -1.16
CA ASP A 212 5.88 4.31 -1.58
C ASP A 212 5.91 3.99 -3.07
N GLY A 213 6.78 4.66 -3.82
CA GLY A 213 6.96 4.44 -5.22
C GLY A 213 5.81 5.01 -6.05
N SER A 214 5.08 6.01 -5.55
CA SER A 214 3.95 6.63 -6.25
C SER A 214 4.37 7.12 -7.63
N PHE A 215 3.54 6.85 -8.65
CA PHE A 215 3.89 7.11 -10.04
C PHE A 215 3.45 8.49 -10.53
N HIS A 216 2.37 9.05 -10.00
CA HIS A 216 1.69 10.29 -10.40
C HIS A 216 1.34 10.33 -11.90
N PRO A 217 0.42 9.50 -12.40
CA PRO A 217 0.19 9.31 -13.84
C PRO A 217 -0.24 10.57 -14.61
N ASN A 218 -0.91 11.51 -13.94
CA ASN A 218 -1.47 12.73 -14.55
C ASN A 218 -0.54 13.94 -14.51
N ASP A 219 0.55 13.89 -13.72
CA ASP A 219 1.50 14.98 -13.64
C ASP A 219 2.33 15.08 -14.93
N THR A 220 2.86 16.26 -15.22
CA THR A 220 3.81 16.48 -16.32
C THR A 220 5.26 16.26 -15.85
N LEU A 221 6.17 16.07 -16.81
CA LEU A 221 7.60 15.89 -16.55
C LEU A 221 8.41 17.10 -17.03
N LYS A 222 9.44 17.42 -16.26
CA LYS A 222 10.51 18.33 -16.66
C LYS A 222 11.47 17.65 -17.63
N ARG A 223 12.17 18.44 -18.44
CA ARG A 223 13.19 17.95 -19.36
C ARG A 223 14.36 17.27 -18.64
N SER A 224 14.77 17.77 -17.47
CA SER A 224 15.79 17.14 -16.62
C SER A 224 15.37 15.74 -16.15
N GLU A 225 14.11 15.55 -15.82
CA GLU A 225 13.57 14.26 -15.39
C GLU A 225 13.48 13.28 -16.56
N LEU A 226 13.03 13.73 -17.74
CA LEU A 226 13.08 12.92 -18.95
C LEU A 226 14.51 12.51 -19.29
N ALA A 227 15.50 13.39 -19.09
CA ALA A 227 16.91 13.06 -19.32
C ALA A 227 17.35 11.85 -18.50
N ALA A 228 17.02 11.84 -17.21
CA ALA A 228 17.33 10.73 -16.33
C ALA A 228 16.62 9.42 -16.75
N LEU A 229 15.35 9.49 -17.17
CA LEU A 229 14.63 8.31 -17.66
C LEU A 229 15.27 7.73 -18.93
N VAL A 230 15.58 8.59 -19.91
CA VAL A 230 16.13 8.15 -21.20
C VAL A 230 17.56 7.61 -21.05
N VAL A 231 18.37 8.18 -20.16
CA VAL A 231 19.72 7.64 -19.89
C VAL A 231 19.65 6.23 -19.29
N ARG A 232 18.71 5.94 -18.38
CA ARG A 232 18.50 4.58 -17.84
C ARG A 232 18.09 3.57 -18.92
N MET A 233 17.52 4.04 -20.02
CA MET A 233 17.15 3.18 -21.15
C MET A 233 18.39 2.73 -21.94
N VAL A 234 19.41 3.60 -22.05
CA VAL A 234 20.64 3.31 -22.82
C VAL A 234 21.83 2.82 -21.98
N GLU A 235 21.86 3.13 -20.69
CA GLU A 235 22.93 2.79 -19.76
C GLU A 235 22.43 1.82 -18.67
N PRO A 236 22.75 0.52 -18.76
CA PRO A 236 22.37 -0.47 -17.75
C PRO A 236 22.84 -0.12 -16.33
N SER A 237 24.01 0.51 -16.20
CA SER A 237 24.56 0.96 -14.92
C SER A 237 23.74 2.07 -14.25
N ALA A 238 22.98 2.85 -15.01
CA ALA A 238 22.12 3.91 -14.48
C ALA A 238 20.77 3.39 -13.97
N ARG A 239 20.38 2.15 -14.32
CA ARG A 239 19.09 1.55 -13.93
C ARG A 239 19.01 1.34 -12.42
N LEU A 240 17.86 1.72 -11.87
CA LEU A 240 17.56 1.63 -10.45
C LEU A 240 17.32 0.18 -10.02
N THR A 241 17.87 -0.18 -8.85
CA THR A 241 17.42 -1.33 -8.07
C THR A 241 16.54 -0.79 -6.96
N LEU A 242 15.28 -1.21 -6.95
CA LEU A 242 14.34 -0.77 -5.91
C LEU A 242 14.72 -1.46 -4.60
N SER A 243 15.10 -0.67 -3.60
CA SER A 243 15.34 -1.13 -2.23
C SER A 243 14.04 -1.37 -1.46
N TRP A 244 12.93 -1.58 -2.18
CA TRP A 244 11.71 -2.09 -1.61
C TRP A 244 12.09 -3.43 -1.02
N GLN A 245 12.23 -3.45 0.30
CA GLN A 245 12.45 -4.68 1.03
C GLN A 245 11.43 -5.66 0.48
N SER A 246 11.90 -6.80 -0.04
CA SER A 246 11.07 -7.98 -0.22
C SER A 246 10.12 -7.99 0.97
N LEU A 247 8.80 -8.17 0.74
CA LEU A 247 7.84 -8.41 1.81
C LEU A 247 8.12 -9.75 2.51
N SER A 248 9.39 -10.11 2.70
CA SER A 248 9.89 -10.84 3.84
C SER A 248 9.16 -10.38 5.09
N TYR A 249 8.49 -11.35 5.68
CA TYR A 249 7.91 -11.34 7.02
C TYR A 249 8.39 -10.17 7.89
N ARG A 250 7.46 -9.28 8.25
CA ARG A 250 7.66 -8.36 9.38
C ARG A 250 6.88 -8.89 10.56
N SER A 251 7.61 -9.26 11.62
CA SER A 251 6.98 -9.59 12.89
C SER A 251 6.09 -8.44 13.36
N ALA A 252 4.92 -8.78 13.89
CA ALA A 252 4.01 -7.82 14.50
C ALA A 252 4.35 -7.56 15.99
N VAL A 253 5.48 -8.05 16.49
CA VAL A 253 5.96 -7.76 17.84
C VAL A 253 6.18 -6.27 18.01
N GLY A 254 5.59 -5.72 19.08
CA GLY A 254 5.69 -4.30 19.42
C GLY A 254 4.49 -3.47 18.96
N THR A 255 3.60 -4.02 18.13
CA THR A 255 2.34 -3.37 17.75
C THR A 255 1.51 -3.04 18.99
N ALA A 256 1.05 -1.80 19.09
CA ALA A 256 0.12 -1.32 20.09
C ALA A 256 -1.30 -1.19 19.52
N TRP A 257 -2.30 -1.12 20.39
CA TRP A 257 -3.70 -0.95 19.99
C TRP A 257 -3.94 0.29 19.13
N GLY A 258 -3.17 1.35 19.34
CA GLY A 258 -3.28 2.59 18.57
C GLY A 258 -2.78 2.47 17.13
N ASP A 259 -1.84 1.56 16.87
CA ASP A 259 -1.25 1.35 15.54
C ASP A 259 -2.24 0.66 14.59
N LEU A 260 -3.23 -0.05 15.15
CA LEU A 260 -4.25 -0.79 14.40
C LEU A 260 -5.38 0.11 13.85
N ILE A 261 -5.40 1.38 14.24
CA ILE A 261 -6.46 2.34 13.89
C ILE A 261 -5.80 3.65 13.47
N ALA A 262 -6.01 4.03 12.20
CA ALA A 262 -5.56 5.31 11.69
C ALA A 262 -6.19 6.47 12.48
N ALA A 263 -5.34 7.42 12.90
CA ALA A 263 -5.78 8.62 13.59
C ALA A 263 -6.56 9.53 12.61
N PRO A 264 -7.79 9.94 12.94
CA PRO A 264 -8.52 10.90 12.11
C PRO A 264 -7.85 12.28 12.19
N ALA A 265 -7.82 13.00 11.06
CA ALA A 265 -7.22 14.34 10.97
C ALA A 265 -7.97 15.37 11.82
N GLU A 266 -9.30 15.28 11.87
CA GLU A 266 -10.16 16.18 12.64
C GLU A 266 -11.30 15.40 13.31
N VAL A 267 -11.75 15.87 14.48
CA VAL A 267 -12.87 15.30 15.22
C VAL A 267 -13.83 16.39 15.69
N SER A 268 -15.13 16.11 15.62
CA SER A 268 -16.17 17.02 16.13
C SER A 268 -16.18 17.07 17.65
N THR A 269 -16.38 18.23 18.25
CA THR A 269 -16.53 18.36 19.71
C THR A 269 -17.96 18.09 20.20
N ALA A 270 -18.93 18.03 19.29
CA ALA A 270 -20.37 17.95 19.60
C ALA A 270 -21.17 17.32 18.44
N PRO A 271 -20.97 16.03 18.13
CA PRO A 271 -21.67 15.37 17.02
C PRO A 271 -23.19 15.30 17.28
N ALA A 272 -23.97 15.33 16.20
CA ALA A 272 -25.37 14.92 16.26
C ALA A 272 -25.47 13.39 16.40
N ALA A 273 -26.53 12.90 17.04
CA ALA A 273 -26.68 11.46 17.30
C ALA A 273 -26.92 10.61 16.03
N ASP A 274 -27.30 11.25 14.92
CA ASP A 274 -27.49 10.66 13.60
C ASP A 274 -26.29 10.87 12.65
N ASP A 275 -25.25 11.58 13.09
CA ASP A 275 -24.00 11.76 12.34
C ASP A 275 -23.04 10.60 12.60
N ALA A 276 -23.25 9.49 11.89
CA ALA A 276 -22.45 8.27 12.04
C ALA A 276 -20.97 8.49 11.74
N ASN A 277 -20.61 9.37 10.80
CA ASN A 277 -19.23 9.62 10.40
C ASN A 277 -18.47 10.40 11.47
N ALA A 278 -19.08 11.44 12.04
CA ALA A 278 -18.46 12.20 13.12
C ALA A 278 -18.29 11.34 14.40
N ILE A 279 -19.26 10.47 14.68
CA ILE A 279 -19.18 9.51 15.80
C ILE A 279 -18.07 8.49 15.57
N ASP A 280 -17.96 7.92 14.37
CA ASP A 280 -16.90 6.97 14.02
C ASP A 280 -15.51 7.60 14.18
N ALA A 281 -15.31 8.82 13.68
CA ALA A 281 -14.06 9.56 13.83
C ALA A 281 -13.69 9.75 15.31
N LEU A 282 -14.65 10.13 16.17
CA LEU A 282 -14.42 10.27 17.60
C LEU A 282 -14.02 8.95 18.28
N ILE A 283 -14.65 7.85 17.88
CA ILE A 283 -14.35 6.51 18.40
C ILE A 283 -12.97 6.06 17.94
N ARG A 284 -12.64 6.20 16.65
CA ARG A 284 -11.30 5.89 16.12
C ARG A 284 -10.22 6.69 16.85
N LYS A 285 -10.45 7.98 17.10
CA LYS A 285 -9.51 8.81 17.88
C LYS A 285 -9.32 8.28 19.31
N MET A 286 -10.41 7.97 20.00
CA MET A 286 -10.36 7.41 21.36
C MET A 286 -9.57 6.10 21.39
N LEU A 287 -9.84 5.20 20.44
CA LEU A 287 -9.17 3.90 20.37
C LEU A 287 -7.70 4.05 20.01
N HIS A 288 -7.36 4.94 19.07
CA HIS A 288 -5.99 5.28 18.70
C HIS A 288 -5.19 5.77 19.91
N ASP A 289 -5.78 6.64 20.74
CA ASP A 289 -5.15 7.18 21.95
C ASP A 289 -5.08 6.16 23.10
N GLY A 290 -5.63 4.96 22.92
CA GLY A 290 -5.74 3.95 23.98
C GLY A 290 -6.69 4.34 25.11
N ALA A 291 -7.58 5.30 24.89
CA ALA A 291 -8.56 5.76 25.86
C ALA A 291 -9.80 4.85 25.91
N ASP A 292 -10.61 5.03 26.95
CA ASP A 292 -11.89 4.33 27.19
C ASP A 292 -13.05 5.31 27.41
N SER A 293 -12.83 6.59 27.10
CA SER A 293 -13.82 7.64 27.31
C SER A 293 -13.67 8.79 26.31
N ILE A 294 -14.81 9.42 26.02
CA ILE A 294 -14.91 10.59 25.14
C ILE A 294 -15.63 11.69 25.90
N THR A 295 -15.07 12.89 25.87
CA THR A 295 -15.71 14.09 26.40
C THR A 295 -16.19 14.97 25.26
N LEU A 296 -17.47 15.32 25.27
CA LEU A 296 -18.09 16.22 24.30
C LEU A 296 -18.56 17.50 25.00
N GLN A 297 -18.72 18.57 24.23
CA GLN A 297 -19.15 19.86 24.73
C GLN A 297 -20.25 20.46 23.84
N TYR A 298 -21.49 20.42 24.33
CA TYR A 298 -22.64 21.05 23.69
C TYR A 298 -22.92 22.44 24.31
N ASP A 299 -23.66 23.29 23.60
CA ASP A 299 -24.04 24.63 24.09
C ASP A 299 -24.99 24.58 25.30
N ARG A 300 -25.65 23.44 25.53
CA ARG A 300 -26.61 23.21 26.61
C ARG A 300 -26.65 21.73 26.97
N ALA A 301 -27.19 21.45 28.16
CA ALA A 301 -27.44 20.08 28.60
C ALA A 301 -28.34 19.32 27.61
N LEU A 302 -27.99 18.06 27.35
CA LEU A 302 -28.82 17.18 26.54
C LEU A 302 -30.08 16.78 27.30
N THR A 303 -31.19 16.62 26.57
CA THR A 303 -32.41 16.00 27.09
C THR A 303 -32.16 14.51 27.34
N ASN A 304 -33.00 13.86 28.17
CA ASN A 304 -32.91 12.42 28.41
C ASN A 304 -33.01 11.61 27.10
N GLU A 305 -33.85 12.06 26.17
CA GLU A 305 -33.95 11.45 24.84
C GLU A 305 -32.67 11.63 24.03
N GLY A 306 -32.07 12.82 24.07
CA GLY A 306 -30.77 13.10 23.42
C GLY A 306 -29.65 12.22 23.98
N VAL A 307 -29.58 12.07 25.31
CA VAL A 307 -28.64 11.16 25.98
C VAL A 307 -28.85 9.72 25.52
N ALA A 308 -30.10 9.24 25.46
CA ALA A 308 -30.40 7.87 25.03
C ALA A 308 -30.01 7.62 23.56
N LYS A 309 -30.33 8.56 22.65
CA LYS A 309 -29.96 8.47 21.23
C LYS A 309 -28.44 8.45 21.05
N LEU A 310 -27.74 9.37 21.72
CA LEU A 310 -26.29 9.48 21.66
C LEU A 310 -25.62 8.22 22.20
N THR A 311 -26.06 7.73 23.37
CA THR A 311 -25.55 6.48 23.96
C THR A 311 -25.71 5.30 23.01
N ARG A 312 -26.88 5.16 22.37
CA ARG A 312 -27.12 4.10 21.39
C ARG A 312 -26.20 4.24 20.17
N ALA A 313 -26.05 5.43 19.64
CA ALA A 313 -25.21 5.69 18.47
C ALA A 313 -23.74 5.35 18.75
N PHE A 314 -23.19 5.77 19.89
CA PHE A 314 -21.83 5.42 20.30
C PHE A 314 -21.65 3.94 20.63
N THR A 315 -22.65 3.28 21.23
CA THR A 315 -22.59 1.81 21.42
C THR A 315 -22.56 1.07 20.08
N VAL A 316 -23.37 1.47 19.11
CA VAL A 316 -23.32 0.86 17.76
C VAL A 316 -21.98 1.15 17.08
N GLY A 317 -21.50 2.40 17.17
CA GLY A 317 -20.22 2.80 16.60
C GLY A 317 -19.05 2.02 17.19
N VAL A 318 -18.97 1.84 18.51
CA VAL A 318 -17.84 1.13 19.11
C VAL A 318 -17.88 -0.36 18.80
N LYS A 319 -19.08 -0.95 18.65
CA LYS A 319 -19.24 -2.35 18.23
C LYS A 319 -18.77 -2.61 16.80
N ARG A 320 -18.64 -1.57 15.95
CA ARG A 320 -17.99 -1.70 14.63
C ARG A 320 -16.49 -2.00 14.73
N HIS A 321 -15.90 -1.69 15.89
CA HIS A 321 -14.52 -1.99 16.26
C HIS A 321 -14.47 -3.09 17.33
N CYS A 322 -15.20 -4.19 17.11
CA CYS A 322 -15.37 -5.24 18.10
C CYS A 322 -14.06 -5.96 18.49
N GLU A 323 -13.01 -5.86 17.66
CA GLU A 323 -11.65 -6.28 17.99
C GLU A 323 -11.09 -5.60 19.24
N GLN A 324 -11.59 -4.40 19.57
CA GLN A 324 -11.20 -3.62 20.75
C GLN A 324 -11.94 -4.04 22.02
N MET A 325 -12.90 -4.98 21.90
CA MET A 325 -13.64 -5.61 23.00
C MET A 325 -14.56 -4.69 23.83
N TYR A 326 -14.82 -3.48 23.33
CA TYR A 326 -15.85 -2.59 23.86
C TYR A 326 -17.20 -2.90 23.21
N ASN A 327 -18.22 -3.14 24.02
CA ASN A 327 -19.57 -3.46 23.54
C ASN A 327 -20.69 -2.77 24.35
N SER A 328 -20.31 -1.88 25.27
CA SER A 328 -21.23 -1.12 26.11
C SER A 328 -20.75 0.31 26.32
N THR A 329 -21.68 1.26 26.29
CA THR A 329 -21.40 2.68 26.53
C THR A 329 -22.31 3.21 27.63
N SER A 330 -21.73 3.96 28.57
CA SER A 330 -22.48 4.78 29.51
C SER A 330 -22.30 6.25 29.16
N CYS A 331 -23.35 7.06 29.38
CA CYS A 331 -23.35 8.48 29.06
C CYS A 331 -23.80 9.30 30.27
N ARG A 332 -22.98 10.29 30.65
CA ARG A 332 -23.28 11.27 31.70
C ARG A 332 -23.34 12.67 31.09
N SER A 333 -24.51 13.30 31.15
CA SER A 333 -24.75 14.67 30.70
C SER A 333 -24.81 15.62 31.90
N TYR A 334 -24.17 16.78 31.79
CA TYR A 334 -24.10 17.80 32.84
C TYR A 334 -24.85 19.08 32.42
N SER A 335 -25.28 19.86 33.42
CA SER A 335 -25.97 21.14 33.19
C SER A 335 -25.15 22.15 32.36
N SER A 336 -23.82 22.02 32.35
CA SER A 336 -22.89 22.83 31.56
C SER A 336 -22.84 22.47 30.07
N GLY A 337 -23.62 21.50 29.60
CA GLY A 337 -23.55 20.97 28.23
C GLY A 337 -22.38 19.99 28.01
N LYS A 338 -21.54 19.77 29.02
CA LYS A 338 -20.53 18.71 28.99
C LYS A 338 -21.21 17.33 28.96
N VAL A 339 -20.69 16.42 28.16
CA VAL A 339 -21.11 15.02 28.11
C VAL A 339 -19.88 14.12 28.21
N LEU A 340 -19.94 13.12 29.10
CA LEU A 340 -18.90 12.11 29.25
C LEU A 340 -19.45 10.75 28.83
N LEU A 341 -18.88 10.17 27.80
CA LEU A 341 -19.11 8.80 27.36
C LEU A 341 -17.99 7.93 27.93
N THR A 342 -18.34 6.78 28.51
CA THR A 342 -17.37 5.79 29.00
C THR A 342 -17.71 4.43 28.39
N PHE A 343 -16.71 3.81 27.79
CA PHE A 343 -16.82 2.56 27.04
C PHE A 343 -16.33 1.40 27.90
N SER A 344 -17.02 0.28 27.79
CA SER A 344 -16.80 -0.88 28.65
C SER A 344 -17.20 -2.17 27.94
N SER A 345 -16.95 -3.29 28.61
CA SER A 345 -17.44 -4.60 28.22
C SER A 345 -18.56 -5.03 29.17
N THR A 346 -19.61 -5.66 28.64
CA THR A 346 -20.62 -6.34 29.44
C THR A 346 -20.10 -7.61 30.11
N ALA A 347 -18.97 -8.15 29.63
CA ALA A 347 -18.44 -9.44 30.06
C ALA A 347 -17.50 -9.36 31.28
N CYS A 348 -16.95 -8.18 31.57
CA CYS A 348 -15.93 -8.02 32.60
C CYS A 348 -15.82 -6.57 33.07
N ASP A 349 -15.15 -6.36 34.22
CA ASP A 349 -14.85 -5.01 34.71
C ASP A 349 -13.69 -4.36 33.93
N SER A 350 -13.44 -3.06 34.16
CA SER A 350 -12.41 -2.30 33.44
C SER A 350 -10.98 -2.83 33.64
N ALA A 351 -10.66 -3.40 34.81
CA ALA A 351 -9.33 -3.92 35.08
C ALA A 351 -9.10 -5.25 34.34
N GLN A 352 -10.12 -6.11 34.34
CA GLN A 352 -10.14 -7.34 33.56
C GLN A 352 -10.11 -7.05 32.04
N LEU A 353 -10.91 -6.09 31.57
CA LEU A 353 -10.94 -5.72 30.15
C LEU A 353 -9.56 -5.28 29.66
N LYS A 354 -8.84 -4.45 30.44
CA LYS A 354 -7.47 -4.05 30.09
C LYS A 354 -6.54 -5.25 29.96
N LYS A 355 -6.60 -6.18 30.93
CA LYS A 355 -5.82 -7.43 30.90
C LYS A 355 -6.17 -8.27 29.66
N TYR A 356 -7.45 -8.49 29.39
CA TYR A 356 -7.89 -9.26 28.23
C TYR A 356 -7.47 -8.60 26.91
N ARG A 357 -7.48 -7.26 26.81
CA ARG A 357 -6.94 -6.52 25.66
C ARG A 357 -5.44 -6.79 25.47
N GLU A 358 -4.65 -6.72 26.53
CA GLU A 358 -3.20 -7.02 26.44
C GLU A 358 -2.95 -8.48 25.99
N GLU A 359 -3.63 -9.44 26.61
CA GLU A 359 -3.46 -10.87 26.29
C GLU A 359 -3.96 -11.23 24.88
N THR A 360 -5.05 -10.61 24.43
CA THR A 360 -5.60 -10.84 23.08
C THR A 360 -4.68 -10.33 22.00
N LEU A 361 -4.15 -9.11 22.14
CA LEU A 361 -3.22 -8.54 21.16
C LEU A 361 -1.93 -9.36 21.09
N ALA A 362 -1.36 -9.72 22.25
CA ALA A 362 -0.19 -10.58 22.31
C ALA A 362 -0.45 -11.94 21.63
N ARG A 363 -1.64 -12.53 21.83
CA ARG A 363 -2.02 -13.78 21.19
C ARG A 363 -2.21 -13.64 19.68
N ALA A 364 -2.83 -12.56 19.21
CA ALA A 364 -2.99 -12.29 17.79
C ALA A 364 -1.64 -12.12 17.07
N ILE A 365 -0.70 -11.39 17.69
CA ILE A 365 0.68 -11.25 17.19
C ILE A 365 1.37 -12.61 17.09
N LEU A 366 1.25 -13.47 18.13
CA LEU A 366 1.82 -14.82 18.07
C LEU A 366 1.23 -15.67 16.94
N VAL A 367 -0.07 -15.53 16.67
CA VAL A 367 -0.73 -16.24 15.56
C VAL A 367 -0.23 -15.71 14.21
N HIS A 368 -0.22 -14.38 14.04
CA HIS A 368 0.28 -13.73 12.84
C HIS A 368 1.72 -14.19 12.54
N ASP A 369 2.63 -14.03 13.50
CA ASP A 369 4.03 -14.35 13.35
C ASP A 369 4.26 -15.83 13.06
N ALA A 370 3.55 -16.74 13.73
CA ALA A 370 3.65 -18.17 13.46
C ALA A 370 3.19 -18.54 12.03
N LEU A 371 2.16 -17.88 11.49
CA LEU A 371 1.68 -18.16 10.14
C LEU A 371 2.64 -17.64 9.07
N TRP A 372 3.27 -16.49 9.29
CA TRP A 372 4.34 -16.00 8.44
C TRP A 372 5.62 -16.84 8.53
N GLU A 373 6.08 -17.17 9.74
CA GLU A 373 7.29 -17.98 9.95
C GLU A 373 7.18 -19.39 9.38
N SER A 374 5.97 -19.96 9.39
CA SER A 374 5.71 -21.27 8.78
C SER A 374 5.64 -21.24 7.24
N GLY A 375 5.61 -20.05 6.63
CA GLY A 375 5.34 -19.87 5.20
C GLY A 375 3.90 -20.18 4.80
N TYR A 376 2.98 -20.26 5.76
CA TYR A 376 1.54 -20.37 5.48
C TYR A 376 1.00 -19.05 4.91
N LEU A 377 1.55 -17.93 5.37
CA LEU A 377 1.41 -16.61 4.75
C LEU A 377 2.71 -16.26 4.04
N THR A 378 2.60 -15.66 2.87
CA THR A 378 3.74 -15.27 2.05
C THR A 378 3.54 -13.86 1.49
N GLY A 379 4.64 -13.15 1.23
CA GLY A 379 4.61 -11.74 0.82
C GLY A 379 3.93 -11.51 -0.53
N ASP A 380 3.82 -12.53 -1.36
CA ASP A 380 3.17 -12.52 -2.67
C ASP A 380 1.65 -12.79 -2.63
N MET A 381 1.07 -13.07 -1.45
CA MET A 381 -0.37 -13.21 -1.30
C MET A 381 -1.10 -11.86 -1.43
N THR A 382 -2.24 -11.85 -2.13
CA THR A 382 -3.13 -10.68 -2.15
C THR A 382 -3.84 -10.49 -0.81
N GLN A 383 -4.47 -9.34 -0.56
CA GLN A 383 -5.25 -9.12 0.66
C GLN A 383 -6.38 -10.15 0.77
N TYR A 384 -7.02 -10.50 -0.35
CA TYR A 384 -8.03 -11.56 -0.39
C TYR A 384 -7.48 -12.93 0.04
N GLU A 385 -6.25 -13.25 -0.33
CA GLU A 385 -5.62 -14.52 0.04
C GLU A 385 -5.17 -14.57 1.49
N LEU A 386 -4.59 -13.48 2.01
CA LEU A 386 -4.27 -13.32 3.43
C LEU A 386 -5.54 -13.44 4.28
N ALA A 387 -6.60 -12.71 3.92
CA ALA A 387 -7.88 -12.76 4.59
C ALA A 387 -8.49 -14.18 4.57
N ARG A 388 -8.37 -14.89 3.44
CA ARG A 388 -8.81 -16.30 3.30
C ARG A 388 -8.03 -17.22 4.21
N ALA A 389 -6.72 -17.04 4.31
CA ALA A 389 -5.84 -17.84 5.15
C ALA A 389 -6.20 -17.68 6.63
N TYR A 390 -6.39 -16.45 7.10
CA TYR A 390 -6.88 -16.19 8.46
C TYR A 390 -8.28 -16.71 8.73
N TYR A 391 -9.18 -16.64 7.74
CA TYR A 391 -10.53 -17.18 7.85
C TYR A 391 -10.48 -18.69 8.10
N VAL A 392 -9.72 -19.41 7.28
CA VAL A 392 -9.52 -20.87 7.43
C VAL A 392 -8.83 -21.20 8.75
N TRP A 393 -7.83 -20.41 9.15
CA TRP A 393 -7.14 -20.62 10.43
C TRP A 393 -8.10 -20.48 11.61
N LEU A 394 -8.87 -19.39 11.69
CA LEU A 394 -9.76 -19.14 12.81
C LEU A 394 -10.85 -20.20 12.90
N CYS A 395 -11.49 -20.57 11.78
CA CYS A 395 -12.49 -21.64 11.73
C CYS A 395 -11.92 -23.03 12.12
N ASN A 396 -10.60 -23.22 12.11
CA ASN A 396 -9.98 -24.47 12.56
C ASN A 396 -9.43 -24.43 13.99
N ASN A 397 -9.28 -23.23 14.57
CA ASN A 397 -8.64 -23.01 15.87
C ASN A 397 -9.58 -22.43 16.95
N CYS A 398 -10.82 -22.09 16.58
CA CYS A 398 -11.89 -21.74 17.50
C CYS A 398 -13.07 -22.71 17.32
N VAL A 399 -13.89 -22.85 18.36
CA VAL A 399 -15.13 -23.64 18.35
C VAL A 399 -16.31 -22.77 18.80
N TYR A 400 -17.42 -22.85 18.08
CA TYR A 400 -18.62 -22.11 18.45
C TYR A 400 -19.16 -22.56 19.83
N ASP A 401 -19.46 -21.59 20.69
CA ASP A 401 -20.07 -21.83 22.00
C ASP A 401 -21.57 -22.17 21.83
N GLU A 402 -21.86 -23.47 21.79
CA GLU A 402 -23.23 -24.01 21.66
C GLU A 402 -24.07 -23.87 22.96
N GLY A 403 -23.51 -23.29 24.03
CA GLY A 403 -24.19 -23.11 25.32
C GLY A 403 -25.27 -22.01 25.32
N THR A 404 -26.00 -21.88 26.43
CA THR A 404 -26.80 -20.68 26.68
C THR A 404 -25.88 -19.55 27.12
N VAL A 405 -25.40 -18.79 26.14
CA VAL A 405 -24.46 -17.68 26.33
C VAL A 405 -25.23 -16.42 26.71
N SER A 406 -25.01 -15.91 27.92
CA SER A 406 -25.53 -14.61 28.33
C SER A 406 -24.74 -13.46 27.72
N SER A 407 -25.33 -12.27 27.63
CA SER A 407 -24.65 -11.05 27.15
C SER A 407 -23.42 -10.63 27.96
N SER A 408 -23.22 -11.18 29.17
CA SER A 408 -22.02 -10.98 30.01
C SER A 408 -21.00 -12.11 29.89
N SER A 409 -21.12 -12.99 28.89
CA SER A 409 -20.13 -14.05 28.67
C SER A 409 -18.86 -13.52 28.01
N LEU A 410 -17.70 -14.08 28.38
CA LEU A 410 -16.43 -13.81 27.70
C LEU A 410 -16.45 -14.30 26.24
N SER A 411 -17.34 -15.22 25.86
CA SER A 411 -17.51 -15.70 24.48
C SER A 411 -17.79 -14.58 23.48
N HIS A 412 -18.24 -13.40 23.94
CA HIS A 412 -18.44 -12.20 23.11
C HIS A 412 -17.15 -11.39 22.87
N LEU A 413 -16.00 -11.82 23.40
CA LEU A 413 -14.72 -11.11 23.28
C LEU A 413 -13.78 -11.86 22.35
N ALA A 414 -13.00 -11.12 21.57
CA ALA A 414 -11.91 -11.66 20.75
C ALA A 414 -10.91 -12.49 21.57
N TYR A 415 -10.73 -12.13 22.86
CA TYR A 415 -9.98 -12.89 23.85
C TYR A 415 -10.38 -14.38 23.86
N SER A 416 -11.68 -14.66 23.98
CA SER A 416 -12.17 -16.03 24.13
C SER A 416 -11.92 -16.85 22.86
N ALA A 417 -12.02 -16.23 21.69
CA ALA A 417 -11.73 -16.90 20.42
C ALA A 417 -10.23 -17.22 20.24
N LEU A 418 -9.33 -16.27 20.53
CA LEU A 418 -7.90 -16.43 20.27
C LEU A 418 -7.13 -17.15 21.39
N VAL A 419 -7.55 -16.96 22.64
CA VAL A 419 -6.88 -17.49 23.83
C VAL A 419 -7.53 -18.79 24.29
N ASP A 420 -8.85 -18.80 24.46
CA ASP A 420 -9.58 -19.96 24.98
C ASP A 420 -10.03 -20.93 23.88
N GLY A 421 -10.07 -20.49 22.62
CA GLY A 421 -10.49 -21.29 21.46
C GLY A 421 -11.99 -21.58 21.43
N VAL A 422 -12.81 -20.78 22.13
CA VAL A 422 -14.28 -20.90 22.17
C VAL A 422 -14.91 -19.51 22.13
N ALA A 423 -15.88 -19.27 21.27
CA ALA A 423 -16.55 -17.97 21.18
C ALA A 423 -17.94 -18.02 20.52
N VAL A 424 -18.68 -16.91 20.60
CA VAL A 424 -19.85 -16.63 19.76
C VAL A 424 -19.51 -15.55 18.72
N CYS A 425 -20.51 -15.12 17.93
CA CYS A 425 -20.30 -14.26 16.78
C CYS A 425 -19.48 -12.98 17.04
N ASP A 426 -19.71 -12.27 18.15
CA ASP A 426 -18.89 -11.08 18.50
C ASP A 426 -17.41 -11.43 18.69
N GLY A 427 -17.11 -12.56 19.37
CA GLY A 427 -15.74 -12.99 19.63
C GLY A 427 -15.03 -13.48 18.36
N TYR A 428 -15.72 -14.22 17.50
CA TYR A 428 -15.22 -14.64 16.18
C TYR A 428 -14.91 -13.44 15.29
N THR A 429 -15.83 -12.48 15.20
CA THR A 429 -15.67 -11.27 14.38
C THR A 429 -14.51 -10.44 14.89
N GLY A 430 -14.45 -10.17 16.20
CA GLY A 430 -13.38 -9.36 16.78
C GLY A 430 -11.99 -10.01 16.66
N ALA A 431 -11.90 -11.33 16.77
CA ALA A 431 -10.65 -12.05 16.56
C ALA A 431 -10.18 -11.99 15.10
N TYR A 432 -11.11 -12.14 14.15
CA TYR A 432 -10.80 -12.07 12.73
C TYR A 432 -10.40 -10.65 12.31
N ASP A 433 -11.16 -9.63 12.73
CA ASP A 433 -10.87 -8.22 12.47
C ASP A 433 -9.49 -7.85 13.03
N LEU A 434 -9.12 -8.34 14.21
CA LEU A 434 -7.79 -8.11 14.79
C LEU A 434 -6.68 -8.67 13.90
N LEU A 435 -6.83 -9.89 13.37
CA LEU A 435 -5.84 -10.51 12.50
C LEU A 435 -5.72 -9.76 11.16
N LEU A 436 -6.83 -9.29 10.59
CA LEU A 436 -6.80 -8.45 9.38
C LEU A 436 -6.11 -7.11 9.61
N ARG A 437 -6.36 -6.46 10.75
CA ARG A 437 -5.72 -5.19 11.09
C ARG A 437 -4.21 -5.33 11.26
N LEU A 438 -3.71 -6.48 11.74
CA LEU A 438 -2.27 -6.75 11.80
C LEU A 438 -1.61 -6.79 10.41
N GLU A 439 -2.36 -7.12 9.35
CA GLU A 439 -1.91 -7.05 7.96
C GLU A 439 -2.03 -5.65 7.33
N GLY A 440 -2.64 -4.70 8.06
CA GLY A 440 -3.01 -3.39 7.53
C GLY A 440 -4.25 -3.41 6.64
N ILE A 441 -5.09 -4.45 6.74
CA ILE A 441 -6.34 -4.55 5.99
C ILE A 441 -7.44 -3.78 6.73
N GLU A 442 -8.06 -2.83 6.04
CA GLU A 442 -9.19 -2.08 6.60
C GLU A 442 -10.44 -2.96 6.68
N CYS A 443 -10.98 -3.10 7.88
CA CYS A 443 -12.21 -3.81 8.14
C CYS A 443 -13.08 -3.15 9.23
N THR A 444 -14.34 -3.55 9.26
CA THR A 444 -15.34 -3.15 10.26
C THR A 444 -16.30 -4.31 10.52
N ALA A 445 -16.86 -4.37 11.72
CA ALA A 445 -17.96 -5.28 11.99
C ALA A 445 -19.30 -4.69 11.55
N LEU A 446 -20.11 -5.52 10.89
CA LEU A 446 -21.50 -5.25 10.53
C LEU A 446 -22.41 -6.18 11.32
N MET A 447 -23.55 -5.67 11.78
CA MET A 447 -24.42 -6.41 12.69
C MET A 447 -25.90 -6.14 12.41
N ASN A 448 -26.72 -7.15 12.67
CA ASN A 448 -28.16 -7.03 12.79
C ASN A 448 -28.60 -7.32 14.24
N ALA A 449 -29.87 -7.66 14.47
CA ALA A 449 -30.39 -7.88 15.81
C ALA A 449 -29.75 -9.09 16.53
N ASP A 450 -29.36 -10.12 15.78
CA ASP A 450 -28.99 -11.43 16.33
C ASP A 450 -27.57 -11.87 15.92
N HIS A 451 -26.92 -11.19 14.98
CA HIS A 451 -25.65 -11.62 14.40
C HIS A 451 -24.73 -10.47 14.01
N ILE A 452 -23.43 -10.75 14.02
CA ILE A 452 -22.34 -9.83 13.68
C ILE A 452 -21.29 -10.58 12.85
N TRP A 453 -20.75 -9.91 11.84
CA TRP A 453 -19.72 -10.44 10.92
C TRP A 453 -18.86 -9.31 10.35
N THR A 454 -17.77 -9.67 9.66
CA THR A 454 -16.77 -8.74 9.14
C THR A 454 -17.16 -8.20 7.76
N VAL A 455 -16.88 -6.93 7.53
CA VAL A 455 -16.79 -6.30 6.21
C VAL A 455 -15.39 -5.76 6.03
N ALA A 456 -14.70 -6.16 4.95
CA ALA A 456 -13.32 -5.78 4.68
C ALA A 456 -13.16 -5.27 3.25
N GLU A 457 -12.28 -4.29 3.06
CA GLU A 457 -11.75 -3.89 1.75
C GLU A 457 -10.58 -4.83 1.43
N LEU A 458 -10.72 -5.64 0.39
CA LEU A 458 -9.70 -6.58 -0.07
C LEU A 458 -9.42 -6.32 -1.55
N ASP A 459 -8.18 -5.94 -1.86
CA ASP A 459 -7.71 -5.70 -3.22
C ASP A 459 -8.61 -4.68 -3.99
N GLY A 460 -9.00 -3.59 -3.30
CA GLY A 460 -9.86 -2.53 -3.83
C GLY A 460 -11.35 -2.88 -3.94
N LYS A 461 -11.79 -3.97 -3.32
CA LYS A 461 -13.18 -4.44 -3.34
C LYS A 461 -13.69 -4.75 -1.94
N THR A 462 -14.91 -4.32 -1.66
CA THR A 462 -15.60 -4.61 -0.40
C THR A 462 -16.21 -6.02 -0.40
N TYR A 463 -15.89 -6.79 0.65
CA TYR A 463 -16.40 -8.14 0.86
C TYR A 463 -16.98 -8.33 2.26
N HIS A 464 -18.00 -9.19 2.37
CA HIS A 464 -18.57 -9.65 3.63
C HIS A 464 -18.05 -11.05 3.97
N ILE A 465 -17.63 -11.24 5.22
CA ILE A 465 -16.96 -12.46 5.69
C ILE A 465 -17.56 -12.86 7.05
N ASP A 466 -18.12 -14.06 7.14
CA ASP A 466 -18.72 -14.60 8.35
C ASP A 466 -17.98 -15.86 8.83
N THR A 467 -17.00 -15.65 9.71
CA THR A 467 -16.22 -16.71 10.34
C THR A 467 -17.04 -17.60 11.27
N THR A 468 -18.15 -17.09 11.81
CA THR A 468 -19.00 -17.82 12.75
C THR A 468 -19.80 -18.88 12.03
N TRP A 469 -20.47 -18.51 10.92
CA TRP A 469 -21.23 -19.45 10.10
C TRP A 469 -20.30 -20.35 9.28
N GLY A 470 -19.12 -19.85 8.93
CA GLY A 470 -18.03 -20.61 8.34
C GLY A 470 -17.57 -21.85 9.13
N ASP A 471 -17.65 -21.83 10.46
CA ASP A 471 -17.23 -22.92 11.35
C ASP A 471 -18.36 -23.91 11.72
N GLN A 472 -19.61 -23.66 11.33
CA GLN A 472 -20.76 -24.50 11.75
C GLN A 472 -20.73 -25.93 11.16
N GLY A 473 -19.85 -26.19 10.19
CA GLY A 473 -19.73 -27.46 9.48
C GLY A 473 -18.72 -28.46 10.07
N THR A 474 -18.65 -29.63 9.43
CA THR A 474 -17.53 -30.60 9.65
C THR A 474 -16.23 -30.14 8.98
N ARG A 475 -16.33 -29.20 8.05
CA ARG A 475 -15.26 -28.52 7.31
C ARG A 475 -15.59 -27.03 7.30
N VAL A 476 -14.57 -26.20 7.12
CA VAL A 476 -14.74 -24.76 6.90
C VAL A 476 -15.61 -24.54 5.67
N ASP A 477 -16.71 -23.80 5.83
CA ASP A 477 -17.63 -23.47 4.74
C ASP A 477 -17.17 -22.17 4.06
N MET A 478 -16.61 -22.28 2.85
CA MET A 478 -16.12 -21.13 2.10
C MET A 478 -17.24 -20.27 1.49
N SER A 479 -18.51 -20.68 1.55
CA SER A 479 -19.64 -19.88 1.05
C SER A 479 -19.93 -18.63 1.90
N PHE A 480 -19.34 -18.55 3.09
CA PHE A 480 -19.39 -17.40 4.00
C PHE A 480 -18.14 -16.52 3.94
N PHE A 481 -17.19 -16.81 3.03
CA PHE A 481 -16.01 -15.99 2.79
C PHE A 481 -16.14 -15.23 1.47
N GLY A 482 -15.76 -13.94 1.46
CA GLY A 482 -15.71 -13.16 0.22
C GLY A 482 -17.08 -12.93 -0.42
N MET A 483 -18.14 -12.81 0.38
CA MET A 483 -19.50 -12.58 -0.13
C MET A 483 -19.64 -11.15 -0.64
N THR A 484 -20.33 -10.99 -1.77
CA THR A 484 -20.86 -9.69 -2.21
C THR A 484 -21.93 -9.21 -1.24
N GLU A 485 -22.24 -7.90 -1.26
CA GLU A 485 -23.33 -7.34 -0.47
C GLU A 485 -24.66 -8.08 -0.70
N ALA A 486 -25.00 -8.37 -1.95
CA ALA A 486 -26.22 -9.09 -2.31
C ALA A 486 -26.26 -10.52 -1.73
N GLN A 487 -25.13 -11.23 -1.75
CA GLN A 487 -25.03 -12.56 -1.13
C GLN A 487 -25.14 -12.48 0.39
N SER A 488 -24.46 -11.52 1.01
CA SER A 488 -24.56 -11.27 2.45
C SER A 488 -26.01 -10.96 2.85
N ARG A 489 -26.69 -10.08 2.13
CA ARG A 489 -28.12 -9.73 2.36
C ARG A 489 -29.05 -10.93 2.23
N ALA A 490 -28.74 -11.88 1.35
CA ALA A 490 -29.53 -13.10 1.19
C ALA A 490 -29.33 -14.09 2.35
N LYS A 491 -28.21 -14.02 3.06
CA LYS A 491 -27.88 -14.87 4.23
C LYS A 491 -28.27 -14.21 5.56
N HIS A 492 -28.07 -12.90 5.64
CA HIS A 492 -28.30 -12.08 6.81
C HIS A 492 -29.16 -10.89 6.37
N ALA A 493 -30.34 -10.69 6.96
CA ALA A 493 -31.10 -9.46 6.72
C ALA A 493 -30.45 -8.32 7.53
N TRP A 494 -30.10 -7.20 6.86
CA TRP A 494 -29.52 -6.01 7.49
C TRP A 494 -29.81 -4.73 6.71
#